data_AF-A0A554IZG5-F1
#
_entry.id   AF-A0A554IZG5-F1
#
_cell.length_a   1.000
_cell.length_b   1.000
_cell.length_c   1.000
_cell.angle_alpha   90.00
_cell.angle_beta   90.00
_cell.angle_gamma   90.00
#
_symmetry.space_group_name_H-M   'P 1'
#
loop_
_entity.id
_entity.type
_entity.pdbx_description
1 polymer ?
#
loop_
_entity_poly.entity_id
_entity_poly.type
_entity_poly.pdbx_seq_one_letter_code
_entity_poly.pdbx_strand_id
1 'polypeptide(L)'
;MYIAVVGVLASFIYATIDAVEMRARDAKRIANLNSIVHALELFKDQNFNYPMLTSSGVGNLHGWKVSYLPDFLLALEPYMPGGVPIDPLNIGPPVLTGGASHVMFNTRPDGSYFYMYHRYENPDYAASVGCLPAGTKGFIAVVGFRAVESKSFDKTKFPRAKCSGRDWGKEFDYSVLLFE
;
A
#
# COMPACT_ATOMS: atom_id res chain seq x y z
N MET A 1 34.49 -35.91 6.31
CA MET A 1 33.64 -35.95 5.10
C MET A 1 32.14 -35.79 5.40
N TYR A 2 31.61 -36.35 6.50
CA TYR A 2 30.18 -36.21 6.88
C TYR A 2 29.71 -34.77 7.16
N ILE A 3 30.52 -33.98 7.86
CA ILE A 3 30.20 -32.58 8.22
C ILE A 3 30.05 -31.69 6.97
N ALA A 4 30.81 -31.97 5.92
CA ALA A 4 30.71 -31.22 4.66
C ALA A 4 29.39 -31.48 3.92
N VAL A 5 28.91 -32.73 3.93
CA VAL A 5 27.64 -33.11 3.26
C VAL A 5 26.44 -32.51 3.99
N VAL A 6 26.42 -32.55 5.32
CA VAL A 6 25.35 -31.93 6.13
C VAL A 6 25.34 -30.41 5.97
N GLY A 7 26.51 -29.77 5.90
CA GLY A 7 26.63 -28.33 5.69
C GLY A 7 26.07 -27.86 4.34
N VAL A 8 26.39 -28.56 3.26
CA VAL A 8 25.90 -28.20 1.90
C VAL A 8 24.39 -28.41 1.78
N LEU A 9 23.85 -29.51 2.33
CA LEU A 9 22.41 -29.77 2.32
C LEU A 9 21.62 -28.75 3.15
N ALA A 10 22.13 -28.34 4.31
CA ALA A 10 21.49 -27.34 5.16
C ALA A 10 21.38 -25.98 4.46
N SER A 11 22.45 -25.50 3.81
CA SER A 11 22.42 -24.21 3.10
C SER A 11 21.40 -24.17 1.96
N PHE A 12 21.19 -25.28 1.25
CA PHE A 12 20.17 -25.36 0.20
C PHE A 12 18.75 -25.25 0.76
N ILE A 13 18.48 -25.91 1.89
CA ILE A 13 17.17 -25.87 2.55
C ILE A 13 16.84 -24.44 3.02
N TYR A 14 17.79 -23.74 3.64
CA TYR A 14 17.58 -22.36 4.09
C TYR A 14 17.23 -21.41 2.94
N ALA A 15 17.96 -21.47 1.82
CA ALA A 15 17.67 -20.64 0.65
C ALA A 15 16.26 -20.87 0.07
N THR A 16 15.73 -22.09 0.18
CA THR A 16 14.36 -22.39 -0.27
C THR A 16 13.29 -21.86 0.68
N ILE A 17 13.55 -21.87 1.99
CA ILE A 17 12.62 -21.36 3.02
C ILE A 17 12.43 -19.85 2.85
N ASP A 18 13.52 -19.10 2.67
CA ASP A 18 13.46 -17.65 2.47
C ASP A 18 12.57 -17.28 1.28
N ALA A 19 12.69 -18.03 0.17
CA ALA A 19 11.85 -17.83 -1.01
C ALA A 19 10.37 -18.15 -0.77
N VAL A 20 10.07 -19.17 0.03
CA VAL A 20 8.70 -19.54 0.41
C VAL A 20 8.09 -18.49 1.34
N GLU A 21 8.83 -18.01 2.33
CA GLU A 21 8.34 -16.98 3.25
C GLU A 21 8.07 -15.66 2.54
N MET A 22 8.95 -15.23 1.62
CA MET A 22 8.72 -14.05 0.78
C MET A 22 7.40 -14.18 0.01
N ARG A 23 7.15 -15.35 -0.61
CA ARG A 23 5.89 -15.61 -1.33
C ARG A 23 4.67 -15.63 -0.41
N ALA A 24 4.79 -16.20 0.79
CA ALA A 24 3.71 -16.21 1.77
C ALA A 24 3.36 -14.80 2.26
N ARG A 25 4.37 -13.96 2.52
CA ARG A 25 4.19 -12.55 2.88
C ARG A 25 3.53 -11.77 1.74
N ASP A 26 3.98 -11.94 0.51
CA ASP A 26 3.38 -11.29 -0.66
C ASP A 26 1.92 -11.72 -0.89
N ALA A 27 1.60 -13.02 -0.75
CA ALA A 27 0.23 -13.50 -0.81
C ALA A 27 -0.65 -12.88 0.29
N LYS A 28 -0.10 -12.75 1.50
CA LYS A 28 -0.76 -12.05 2.62
C LYS A 28 -0.95 -10.56 2.32
N ARG A 29 0.02 -9.88 1.69
CA ARG A 29 -0.12 -8.47 1.28
C ARG A 29 -1.29 -8.26 0.34
N ILE A 30 -1.41 -9.10 -0.70
CA ILE A 30 -2.50 -9.03 -1.67
C ILE A 30 -3.85 -9.30 -0.99
N ALA A 31 -3.93 -10.34 -0.16
CA ALA A 31 -5.16 -10.66 0.58
C ALA A 31 -5.58 -9.53 1.52
N ASN A 32 -4.65 -8.99 2.30
CA ASN A 32 -4.91 -7.89 3.22
C ASN A 32 -5.37 -6.62 2.48
N LEU A 33 -4.76 -6.31 1.33
CA LEU A 33 -5.18 -5.15 0.53
C LEU A 33 -6.59 -5.32 -0.02
N ASN A 34 -6.96 -6.51 -0.49
CA ASN A 34 -8.32 -6.77 -0.94
C ASN A 34 -9.35 -6.62 0.18
N SER A 35 -9.02 -7.06 1.41
CA SER A 35 -9.86 -6.84 2.59
C SER A 35 -9.99 -5.35 2.92
N ILE A 36 -8.91 -4.57 2.85
CA ILE A 36 -8.94 -3.11 3.05
C ILE A 36 -9.82 -2.43 1.99
N VAL A 37 -9.67 -2.79 0.70
CA VAL A 37 -10.50 -2.25 -0.38
C VAL A 37 -11.97 -2.54 -0.13
N HIS A 38 -12.32 -3.77 0.23
CA HIS A 38 -13.71 -4.12 0.53
C HIS A 38 -14.27 -3.32 1.72
N ALA A 39 -13.48 -3.15 2.78
CA ALA A 39 -13.88 -2.33 3.92
C ALA A 39 -14.03 -0.85 3.56
N LEU A 40 -13.21 -0.32 2.66
CA LEU A 40 -13.33 1.05 2.14
C LEU A 40 -14.64 1.24 1.37
N GLU A 41 -15.02 0.28 0.52
CA GLU A 41 -16.31 0.32 -0.19
C GLU A 41 -17.49 0.26 0.78
N LEU A 42 -17.45 -0.63 1.78
CA LEU A 42 -18.48 -0.68 2.83
C LEU A 42 -18.57 0.62 3.63
N PHE A 43 -17.43 1.25 3.92
CA PHE A 43 -17.39 2.56 4.57
C PHE A 43 -18.04 3.63 3.70
N LYS A 44 -17.70 3.66 2.40
CA LYS A 44 -18.27 4.60 1.43
C LYS A 44 -19.78 4.43 1.33
N ASP A 45 -20.28 3.20 1.26
CA ASP A 45 -21.72 2.92 1.16
C ASP A 45 -22.51 3.48 2.35
N GLN A 46 -21.89 3.55 3.54
CA GLN A 46 -22.53 4.06 4.75
C GLN A 46 -22.34 5.57 4.96
N ASN A 47 -21.18 6.11 4.56
CA ASN A 47 -20.80 7.50 4.86
C ASN A 47 -20.86 8.42 3.64
N PHE A 48 -21.12 7.89 2.44
CA PHE A 48 -21.10 8.57 1.13
C PHE A 48 -19.73 9.12 0.69
N ASN A 49 -18.68 8.91 1.49
CA ASN A 49 -17.31 9.29 1.17
C ASN A 49 -16.33 8.28 1.76
N TYR A 50 -15.13 8.17 1.20
CA TYR A 50 -14.04 7.43 1.82
C TYR A 50 -13.49 8.18 3.05
N PRO A 51 -12.77 7.51 3.97
CA PRO A 51 -12.22 8.14 5.15
C PRO A 51 -11.35 9.36 4.82
N MET A 52 -11.69 10.51 5.41
CA MET A 52 -10.90 11.73 5.29
C MET A 52 -9.61 11.62 6.10
N LEU A 53 -8.60 12.37 5.66
CA LEU A 53 -7.28 12.34 6.25
C LEU A 53 -7.20 13.48 7.26
N THR A 54 -7.48 13.21 8.53
CA THR A 54 -7.20 14.21 9.57
C THR A 54 -5.70 14.48 9.59
N SER A 55 -5.34 15.74 9.33
CA SER A 55 -3.96 16.23 9.19
C SER A 55 -3.15 16.19 10.49
N SER A 56 -3.76 15.75 11.59
CA SER A 56 -3.18 15.67 12.92
C SER A 56 -2.62 14.27 13.19
N GLY A 57 -1.35 14.06 12.86
CA GLY A 57 -0.59 12.89 13.26
C GLY A 57 0.91 13.10 13.05
N VAL A 58 1.73 12.45 13.86
CA VAL A 58 3.19 12.44 13.66
C VAL A 58 3.48 11.90 12.26
N GLY A 59 4.15 12.70 11.43
CA GLY A 59 4.40 12.34 10.02
C GLY A 59 3.22 12.62 9.11
N ASN A 60 2.83 13.89 8.92
CA ASN A 60 1.98 14.26 7.79
C ASN A 60 2.76 14.06 6.47
N LEU A 61 2.49 12.97 5.77
CA LEU A 61 3.19 12.55 4.57
C LEU A 61 2.49 13.11 3.32
N HIS A 62 2.24 14.42 3.30
CA HIS A 62 1.43 15.07 2.26
C HIS A 62 0.04 14.42 2.13
N GLY A 63 -0.59 14.14 3.27
CA GLY A 63 -1.90 13.49 3.32
C GLY A 63 -1.88 11.97 3.13
N TRP A 64 -0.73 11.30 2.93
CA TRP A 64 -0.73 9.84 2.91
C TRP A 64 -0.78 9.25 4.33
N LYS A 65 -1.66 8.29 4.56
CA LYS A 65 -1.63 7.40 5.72
C LYS A 65 -0.87 6.14 5.35
N VAL A 66 -0.03 5.65 6.25
CA VAL A 66 0.84 4.50 6.02
C VAL A 66 0.76 3.53 7.19
N SER A 67 0.86 2.22 6.94
CA SER A 67 0.64 1.18 7.94
C SER A 67 1.70 1.08 9.05
N TYR A 68 2.86 1.68 8.84
CA TYR A 68 3.96 1.66 9.83
C TYR A 68 3.90 2.85 10.79
N LEU A 69 2.91 3.73 10.64
CA LEU A 69 2.59 4.79 11.58
C LEU A 69 1.31 4.48 12.34
N PRO A 70 1.13 5.05 13.55
CA PRO A 70 -0.12 4.95 14.29
C PRO A 70 -1.32 5.45 13.48
N ASP A 71 -2.52 4.99 13.85
CA ASP A 71 -3.80 5.44 13.31
C ASP A 71 -4.00 5.19 11.80
N PHE A 72 -3.35 4.17 11.25
CA PHE A 72 -3.55 3.76 9.87
C PHE A 72 -5.01 3.29 9.66
N LEU A 73 -5.79 4.10 8.94
CA LEU A 73 -7.18 3.81 8.57
C LEU A 73 -8.09 3.42 9.76
N LEU A 74 -7.91 4.06 10.92
CA LEU A 74 -8.69 3.78 12.14
C LEU A 74 -10.23 3.78 11.90
N ALA A 75 -10.71 4.62 10.98
CA ALA A 75 -12.11 4.68 10.57
C ALA A 75 -12.67 3.34 10.04
N LEU A 76 -11.81 2.40 9.62
CA LEU A 76 -12.21 1.10 9.10
C LEU A 76 -12.31 0.00 10.15
N GLU A 77 -11.91 0.25 11.41
CA GLU A 77 -11.99 -0.75 12.48
C GLU A 77 -13.38 -1.40 12.64
N PRO A 78 -14.51 -0.65 12.54
CA PRO A 78 -15.84 -1.26 12.63
C PRO A 78 -16.15 -2.31 11.55
N TYR A 79 -15.45 -2.25 10.41
CA TYR A 79 -15.66 -3.13 9.25
C TYR A 79 -14.65 -4.27 9.19
N MET A 80 -13.65 -4.27 10.09
CA MET A 80 -12.58 -5.27 10.13
C MET A 80 -12.42 -5.79 11.56
N PRO A 81 -13.10 -6.89 11.95
CA PRO A 81 -13.14 -7.38 13.33
C PRO A 81 -11.80 -7.90 13.89
N GLY A 82 -10.71 -7.85 13.11
CA GLY A 82 -9.34 -8.13 13.55
C GLY A 82 -8.43 -6.90 13.57
N GLY A 83 -9.00 -5.70 13.43
CA GLY A 83 -8.25 -4.46 13.20
C GLY A 83 -7.82 -4.30 11.74
N VAL A 84 -7.33 -3.11 11.40
CA VAL A 84 -6.83 -2.83 10.06
C VAL A 84 -5.51 -3.59 9.86
N PRO A 85 -5.40 -4.45 8.83
CA PRO A 85 -4.18 -5.20 8.61
C PRO A 85 -3.03 -4.27 8.21
N ILE A 86 -1.84 -4.58 8.73
CA ILE A 86 -0.58 -3.94 8.35
C ILE A 86 0.26 -4.88 7.45
N ASP A 87 1.29 -4.32 6.81
CA ASP A 87 2.23 -5.12 6.03
C ASP A 87 2.97 -6.13 6.94
N PRO A 88 3.25 -7.38 6.48
CA PRO A 88 3.95 -8.36 7.31
C PRO A 88 5.34 -7.93 7.79
N LEU A 89 6.05 -7.09 7.02
CA LEU A 89 7.33 -6.52 7.43
C LEU A 89 7.14 -5.13 8.05
N ASN A 90 6.18 -4.34 7.55
CA ASN A 90 5.82 -3.00 8.03
C ASN A 90 7.02 -2.05 8.22
N ILE A 91 7.94 -2.06 7.25
CA ILE A 91 9.17 -1.28 7.27
C ILE A 91 8.96 -0.05 6.40
N GLY A 92 8.92 1.13 7.02
CA GLY A 92 8.85 2.42 6.33
C GLY A 92 10.15 3.21 6.42
N PRO A 93 10.33 4.23 5.56
CA PRO A 93 11.41 5.19 5.72
C PRO A 93 11.26 5.97 7.05
N PRO A 94 12.37 6.46 7.63
CA PRO A 94 12.33 7.29 8.83
C PRO A 94 11.43 8.51 8.64
N VAL A 95 10.52 8.77 9.58
CA VAL A 95 9.75 10.00 9.60
C VAL A 95 10.62 11.11 10.19
N LEU A 96 11.15 11.98 9.35
CA LEU A 96 11.88 13.16 9.80
C LEU A 96 10.90 14.15 10.43
N THR A 97 11.18 14.59 11.66
CA THR A 97 10.50 15.70 12.31
C THR A 97 10.72 16.97 11.48
N GLY A 98 9.68 17.49 10.82
CA GLY A 98 9.78 18.69 9.98
C GLY A 98 9.15 18.60 8.59
N GLY A 99 8.63 17.43 8.20
CA GLY A 99 7.77 17.30 7.02
C GLY A 99 8.45 16.68 5.80
N ALA A 100 7.59 16.11 4.95
CA ALA A 100 7.88 15.57 3.63
C ALA A 100 8.89 14.41 3.59
N SER A 101 8.46 13.21 4.02
CA SER A 101 9.15 12.00 3.56
C SER A 101 8.80 11.75 2.08
N HIS A 102 9.34 12.56 1.16
CA HIS A 102 9.34 12.24 -0.28
C HIS A 102 9.99 10.88 -0.57
N VAL A 103 10.80 10.40 0.37
CA VAL A 103 11.42 9.07 0.37
C VAL A 103 10.42 7.91 0.26
N MET A 104 9.13 8.12 0.59
CA MET A 104 8.05 7.14 0.39
C MET A 104 7.75 6.87 -1.09
N PHE A 105 8.19 7.78 -1.97
CA PHE A 105 7.99 7.71 -3.42
C PHE A 105 9.30 7.47 -4.17
N ASN A 106 10.35 7.05 -3.45
CA ASN A 106 11.61 6.65 -4.07
C ASN A 106 11.42 5.48 -5.04
N THR A 107 12.32 5.40 -6.02
CA THR A 107 12.41 4.28 -6.96
C THR A 107 12.46 2.94 -6.23
N ARG A 108 11.76 1.94 -6.76
CA ARG A 108 11.62 0.62 -6.14
C ARG A 108 12.57 -0.44 -6.69
N PRO A 109 12.82 -1.51 -5.91
CA PRO A 109 12.52 -1.66 -4.48
C PRO A 109 13.60 -0.94 -3.64
N ASP A 110 13.19 -0.21 -2.61
CA ASP A 110 14.09 0.51 -1.69
C ASP A 110 14.17 -0.12 -0.29
N GLY A 111 13.69 -1.36 -0.17
CA GLY A 111 13.64 -2.10 1.09
C GLY A 111 12.46 -1.73 1.99
N SER A 112 11.56 -0.83 1.55
CA SER A 112 10.37 -0.48 2.32
C SER A 112 9.14 -1.31 1.93
N TYR A 113 8.40 -1.75 2.94
CA TYR A 113 7.22 -2.60 2.84
C TYR A 113 6.14 -2.10 3.79
N PHE A 114 5.13 -1.42 3.25
CA PHE A 114 4.02 -0.88 4.00
C PHE A 114 2.80 -0.69 3.08
N TYR A 115 1.62 -0.62 3.69
CA TYR A 115 0.40 -0.21 3.02
C TYR A 115 0.22 1.28 3.13
N MET A 116 -0.51 1.85 2.18
CA MET A 116 -0.79 3.25 2.20
C MET A 116 -2.12 3.60 1.55
N TYR A 117 -2.63 4.74 1.97
CA TYR A 117 -3.92 5.26 1.58
C TYR A 117 -3.87 6.78 1.50
N HIS A 118 -4.48 7.34 0.46
CA HIS A 118 -4.69 8.77 0.34
C HIS A 118 -5.98 9.09 -0.41
N ARG A 119 -6.83 9.92 0.21
CA ARG A 119 -8.00 10.52 -0.40
C ARG A 119 -7.69 11.94 -0.84
N TYR A 120 -7.91 12.25 -2.11
CA TYR A 120 -7.72 13.60 -2.62
C TYR A 120 -8.95 14.46 -2.28
N GLU A 121 -8.75 15.47 -1.43
CA GLU A 121 -9.83 16.32 -0.92
C GLU A 121 -10.27 17.43 -1.88
N ASN A 122 -9.51 17.68 -2.95
CA ASN A 122 -9.91 18.64 -3.98
C ASN A 122 -10.81 17.93 -5.02
N PRO A 123 -12.09 18.30 -5.16
CA PRO A 123 -13.01 17.67 -6.11
C PRO A 123 -12.65 17.91 -7.58
N ASP A 124 -11.81 18.91 -7.88
CA ASP A 124 -11.34 19.17 -9.23
C ASP A 124 -10.06 18.36 -9.54
N TYR A 125 -9.44 17.73 -8.54
CA TYR A 125 -8.18 17.01 -8.72
C TYR A 125 -8.32 15.85 -9.69
N ALA A 126 -9.36 15.03 -9.53
CA ALA A 126 -9.59 13.86 -10.38
C ALA A 126 -9.72 14.23 -11.87
N ALA A 127 -10.38 15.35 -12.20
CA ALA A 127 -10.42 15.86 -13.56
C ALA A 127 -9.06 16.45 -14.01
N SER A 128 -8.33 17.15 -13.13
CA SER A 128 -7.03 17.74 -13.47
C SER A 128 -5.94 16.70 -13.78
N VAL A 129 -6.01 15.51 -13.18
CA VAL A 129 -5.13 14.38 -13.51
C VAL A 129 -5.72 13.41 -14.54
N GLY A 130 -6.91 13.72 -15.07
CA GLY A 130 -7.58 12.96 -16.12
C GLY A 130 -8.09 11.59 -15.70
N CYS A 131 -8.48 11.43 -14.43
CA CYS A 131 -9.26 10.28 -13.96
C CYS A 131 -10.75 10.43 -14.27
N LEU A 132 -11.22 11.68 -14.38
CA LEU A 132 -12.58 12.05 -14.76
C LEU A 132 -12.55 13.01 -15.97
N PRO A 133 -13.66 13.13 -16.73
CA PRO A 133 -13.76 14.11 -17.81
C PRO A 133 -13.54 15.54 -17.30
N ALA A 134 -12.94 16.39 -18.13
CA ALA A 134 -12.68 17.79 -17.79
C ALA A 134 -13.97 18.52 -17.37
N GLY A 135 -13.91 19.25 -16.24
CA GLY A 135 -15.07 19.95 -15.66
C GLY A 135 -15.97 19.09 -14.77
N THR A 136 -15.70 17.78 -14.65
CA THR A 136 -16.41 16.90 -13.71
C THR A 136 -15.81 17.06 -12.32
N LYS A 137 -16.67 17.29 -11.32
CA LYS A 137 -16.27 17.25 -9.91
C LYS A 137 -16.41 15.84 -9.38
N GLY A 138 -15.38 15.34 -8.71
CA GLY A 138 -15.41 14.03 -8.08
C GLY A 138 -14.16 13.80 -7.25
N PHE A 139 -14.32 13.01 -6.19
CA PHE A 139 -13.21 12.65 -5.32
C PHE A 139 -12.66 11.29 -5.73
N ILE A 140 -11.36 11.14 -5.54
CA ILE A 140 -10.68 9.87 -5.74
C ILE A 140 -9.85 9.54 -4.51
N ALA A 141 -9.72 8.26 -4.22
CA ALA A 141 -8.76 7.75 -3.26
C ALA A 141 -7.87 6.70 -3.91
N VAL A 142 -6.65 6.57 -3.38
CA VAL A 142 -5.69 5.57 -3.81
C VAL A 142 -5.27 4.77 -2.60
N VAL A 143 -5.31 3.44 -2.72
CA VAL A 143 -4.83 2.51 -1.71
C VAL A 143 -3.91 1.48 -2.36
N GLY A 144 -2.87 1.06 -1.66
CA GLY A 144 -1.91 0.12 -2.22
C GLY A 144 -0.82 -0.29 -1.26
N PHE A 145 0.11 -1.09 -1.75
CA PHE A 145 1.33 -1.44 -1.03
C PHE A 145 2.58 -1.07 -1.82
N ARG A 146 3.70 -0.91 -1.10
CA ARG A 146 4.98 -0.57 -1.70
C ARG A 146 5.43 -1.65 -2.69
N ALA A 147 6.02 -2.73 -2.22
CA ALA A 147 6.66 -3.70 -3.10
C ALA A 147 6.28 -5.13 -2.72
N VAL A 148 6.29 -6.01 -3.72
CA VAL A 148 6.43 -7.46 -3.46
C VAL A 148 7.91 -7.83 -3.30
N GLU A 149 8.18 -8.78 -2.43
CA GLU A 149 9.53 -9.32 -2.18
C GLU A 149 9.93 -10.29 -3.28
N SER A 150 9.00 -11.17 -3.66
CA SER A 150 9.27 -12.28 -4.55
C SER A 150 9.22 -11.88 -6.01
N LYS A 151 10.25 -12.27 -6.77
CA LYS A 151 10.30 -12.13 -8.23
C LYS A 151 9.34 -13.08 -8.97
N SER A 152 8.68 -14.01 -8.26
CA SER A 152 7.74 -14.93 -8.90
C SER A 152 6.38 -14.31 -9.22
N PHE A 153 6.06 -13.16 -8.63
CA PHE A 153 4.84 -12.43 -8.98
C PHE A 153 5.06 -11.57 -10.22
N ASP A 154 4.17 -11.74 -11.20
CA ASP A 154 4.11 -10.89 -12.36
C ASP A 154 3.41 -9.57 -12.01
N LYS A 155 4.21 -8.55 -11.71
CA LYS A 155 3.74 -7.21 -11.32
C LYS A 155 2.90 -6.54 -12.40
N THR A 156 3.00 -6.98 -13.66
CA THR A 156 2.20 -6.40 -14.75
C THR A 156 0.72 -6.75 -14.64
N LYS A 157 0.39 -7.81 -13.87
CA LYS A 157 -0.98 -8.27 -13.62
C LYS A 157 -1.62 -7.63 -12.39
N PHE A 158 -0.86 -6.88 -11.60
CA PHE A 158 -1.43 -6.18 -10.46
C PHE A 158 -2.27 -4.99 -10.91
N PRO A 159 -3.34 -4.65 -10.18
CA PRO A 159 -4.03 -3.38 -10.32
C PRO A 159 -3.04 -2.23 -10.22
N ARG A 160 -3.22 -1.26 -11.13
CA ARG A 160 -2.43 -0.04 -11.19
C ARG A 160 -3.39 1.14 -11.20
N ALA A 161 -3.39 1.92 -10.12
CA ALA A 161 -4.03 3.20 -10.10
C ALA A 161 -3.30 4.11 -11.10
N LYS A 162 -3.99 4.48 -12.18
CA LYS A 162 -3.43 5.32 -13.24
C LYS A 162 -4.53 6.12 -13.92
N CYS A 163 -4.21 7.38 -14.19
CA CYS A 163 -4.96 8.31 -15.00
C CYS A 163 -4.02 8.91 -16.06
N SER A 164 -4.55 9.69 -17.00
CA SER A 164 -3.72 10.22 -18.10
C SER A 164 -2.61 11.15 -17.62
N GLY A 165 -2.86 11.94 -16.57
CA GLY A 165 -1.90 12.89 -15.98
C GLY A 165 -1.16 12.39 -14.73
N ARG A 166 -1.51 11.21 -14.17
CA ARG A 166 -0.89 10.66 -12.96
C ARG A 166 -0.85 9.14 -13.00
N ASP A 167 0.30 8.54 -12.71
CA ASP A 167 0.49 7.08 -12.70
C ASP A 167 1.08 6.66 -11.37
N TRP A 168 0.23 6.23 -10.43
CA TRP A 168 0.65 5.75 -9.11
C TRP A 168 1.33 4.37 -9.18
N GLY A 169 1.21 3.65 -10.31
CA GLY A 169 1.91 2.39 -10.53
C GLY A 169 3.42 2.54 -10.74
N LYS A 170 3.95 3.76 -10.75
CA LYS A 170 5.40 4.01 -10.67
C LYS A 170 5.86 4.03 -9.21
N GLU A 171 4.98 4.45 -8.31
CA GLU A 171 5.22 4.58 -6.89
C GLU A 171 4.62 3.45 -6.05
N PHE A 172 3.82 2.52 -6.63
CA PHE A 172 3.18 1.31 -6.05
C PHE A 172 3.28 0.08 -6.96
N ASP A 173 3.55 -1.10 -6.39
CA ASP A 173 3.58 -2.37 -7.16
C ASP A 173 2.14 -2.82 -7.37
N TYR A 174 1.31 -2.59 -6.35
CA TYR A 174 -0.13 -2.83 -6.36
C TYR A 174 -0.81 -1.57 -5.86
N SER A 175 -1.70 -1.01 -6.69
CA SER A 175 -2.50 0.16 -6.32
C SER A 175 -3.89 0.10 -6.94
N VAL A 176 -4.87 0.50 -6.16
CA VAL A 176 -6.27 0.56 -6.57
C VAL A 176 -6.72 2.01 -6.53
N LEU A 177 -7.33 2.44 -7.62
CA LEU A 177 -7.98 3.74 -7.71
C LEU A 177 -9.45 3.56 -7.34
N LEU A 178 -9.89 4.35 -6.38
CA LEU A 178 -11.24 4.35 -5.84
C LEU A 178 -11.90 5.67 -6.19
N PHE A 179 -13.16 5.62 -6.63
CA PHE A 179 -13.94 6.79 -6.99
C PHE A 179 -15.09 6.96 -6.01
N GLU A 180 -15.40 8.21 -5.66
CA GLU A 180 -16.60 8.56 -4.89
C GLU A 180 -17.79 8.81 -5.83
#